data_AF-A0A957EUL3-F1
#
_entry.id   AF-A0A957EUL3-F1
#
_cell.length_a   1.000
_cell.length_b   1.000
_cell.length_c   1.000
_cell.angle_alpha   90.00
_cell.angle_beta   90.00
_cell.angle_gamma   90.00
#
_symmetry.space_group_name_H-M   'P 1'
#
loop_
_entity.id
_entity.type
_entity.pdbx_description
1 polymer ?
#
loop_
_entity_poly.entity_id
_entity_poly.type
_entity_poly.pdbx_seq_one_letter_code
_entity_poly.pdbx_strand_id
1 'polypeptide(L)'
;MNTIDAVKVMASGQVTQLGSTVERGMAVISSDGVRVGMVAALLWDGASQRVRDLLLCQLPTTAVYRQIPLAVVARVEETAVYLTIPAADLPQLLPYEPTDPT
;
A
#
# COMPACT_ATOMS: atom_id res chain seq x y z
N MET A 1 -21.41 -6.45 -20.55
CA MET A 1 -19.99 -6.05 -20.62
C MET A 1 -19.43 -6.28 -19.24
N ASN A 2 -18.57 -7.29 -19.07
CA ASN A 2 -18.38 -7.98 -17.79
C ASN A 2 -17.37 -7.24 -16.90
N THR A 3 -17.76 -7.01 -15.65
CA THR A 3 -17.16 -6.21 -14.59
C THR A 3 -15.87 -6.80 -14.01
N ILE A 4 -14.86 -7.06 -14.84
CA ILE A 4 -13.59 -7.67 -14.39
C ILE A 4 -12.54 -6.58 -14.04
N ASP A 5 -12.78 -5.32 -14.40
CA ASP A 5 -11.81 -4.21 -14.25
C ASP A 5 -11.87 -3.51 -12.88
N ALA A 6 -12.55 -4.08 -11.88
CA ALA A 6 -12.73 -3.44 -10.58
C ALA A 6 -11.46 -3.53 -9.72
N VAL A 7 -11.04 -2.41 -9.13
CA VAL A 7 -10.03 -2.40 -8.07
C VAL A 7 -10.66 -2.98 -6.80
N LYS A 8 -9.99 -3.96 -6.19
CA LYS A 8 -10.42 -4.61 -4.96
C LYS A 8 -9.46 -4.27 -3.82
N VAL A 9 -10.03 -3.92 -2.67
CA VAL A 9 -9.29 -3.73 -1.42
C VAL A 9 -9.14 -5.07 -0.71
N MET A 10 -7.91 -5.47 -0.37
CA MET A 10 -7.60 -6.74 0.29
C MET A 10 -6.90 -6.52 1.63
N ALA A 11 -7.17 -7.38 2.61
CA ALA A 11 -6.50 -7.34 3.91
C ALA A 11 -5.10 -7.97 3.88
N SER A 12 -4.85 -8.91 2.98
CA SER A 12 -3.55 -9.54 2.75
C SER A 12 -3.42 -10.01 1.31
N GLY A 13 -2.19 -10.23 0.85
CA GLY A 13 -1.95 -10.80 -0.47
C GLY A 13 -0.48 -11.03 -0.78
N GLN A 14 -0.22 -11.99 -1.67
CA GLN A 14 1.10 -12.19 -2.25
C GLN A 14 1.40 -11.03 -3.21
N VAL A 15 2.51 -10.33 -2.98
CA VAL A 15 3.01 -9.31 -3.90
C VAL A 15 4.16 -9.93 -4.69
N THR A 16 3.83 -10.50 -5.86
CA THR A 16 4.80 -11.25 -6.68
C THR A 16 6.05 -10.44 -7.03
N GLN A 17 5.90 -9.14 -7.28
CA GLN A 17 7.00 -8.21 -7.56
C GLN A 17 8.00 -8.08 -6.40
N LEU A 18 7.55 -8.34 -5.17
CA LEU A 18 8.37 -8.26 -3.96
C LEU A 18 8.78 -9.64 -3.45
N GLY A 19 8.25 -10.73 -4.03
CA GLY A 19 8.51 -12.09 -3.56
C GLY A 19 7.98 -12.38 -2.16
N SER A 20 7.08 -11.56 -1.62
CA SER A 20 6.63 -11.62 -0.23
C SER A 20 5.13 -11.42 -0.09
N THR A 21 4.57 -11.93 1.01
CA THR A 21 3.21 -11.61 1.44
C THR A 21 3.22 -10.29 2.18
N VAL A 22 2.27 -9.42 1.84
CA VAL A 22 2.00 -8.20 2.61
C VAL A 22 0.65 -8.34 3.29
N GLU A 23 0.58 -7.92 4.55
CA GLU A 23 -0.62 -8.00 5.37
C GLU A 23 -0.95 -6.66 6.00
N ARG A 24 -2.25 -6.40 6.17
CA ARG A 24 -2.76 -5.29 6.96
C ARG A 24 -2.17 -5.37 8.36
N GLY A 25 -1.72 -4.24 8.85
CA GLY A 25 -1.14 -4.10 10.18
C GLY A 25 0.39 -4.12 10.19
N MET A 26 1.04 -4.59 9.12
CA MET A 26 2.50 -4.51 8.99
C MET A 26 2.97 -3.06 9.12
N ALA A 27 4.07 -2.85 9.83
CA ALA A 27 4.64 -1.52 9.96
C ALA A 27 5.14 -1.00 8.61
N VAL A 28 5.04 0.30 8.36
CA VAL A 28 5.66 0.93 7.20
C VAL A 28 6.80 1.81 7.70
N ILE A 29 8.01 1.56 7.19
CA ILE A 29 9.25 2.21 7.59
C ILE A 29 9.83 2.94 6.37
N SER A 30 10.12 4.23 6.49
CA SER A 30 10.77 5.01 5.43
C SER A 30 12.26 4.70 5.32
N SER A 31 12.90 5.18 4.24
CA SER A 31 14.32 4.96 3.97
C SER A 31 15.28 5.55 5.02
N ASP A 32 14.83 6.57 5.74
CA ASP A 32 15.52 7.19 6.89
C ASP A 32 15.29 6.42 8.21
N GLY A 33 14.61 5.27 8.16
CA GLY A 33 14.36 4.40 9.31
C GLY A 33 13.17 4.83 10.19
N VAL A 34 12.43 5.86 9.80
CA VAL A 34 11.28 6.35 10.57
C VAL A 34 10.07 5.45 10.35
N ARG A 35 9.37 5.07 11.43
CA ARG A 35 8.06 4.43 11.30
C ARG A 35 7.01 5.48 10.93
N VAL A 36 6.47 5.33 9.74
CA VAL A 36 5.55 6.32 9.15
C VAL A 36 4.09 5.89 9.18
N GLY A 37 3.83 4.64 9.57
CA GLY A 37 2.47 4.13 9.67
C GLY A 37 2.40 2.62 9.70
N MET A 38 1.27 2.13 9.17
CA MET A 38 1.00 0.72 8.97
C MET A 38 0.25 0.50 7.66
N VAL A 39 0.38 -0.70 7.10
CA VAL A 39 -0.39 -1.14 5.95
C VAL A 39 -1.86 -1.22 6.36
N ALA A 40 -2.72 -0.44 5.71
CA ALA A 40 -4.16 -0.47 5.90
C ALA A 40 -4.82 -1.57 5.06
N ALA A 41 -4.34 -1.75 3.83
CA ALA A 41 -4.82 -2.74 2.87
C ALA A 41 -3.87 -2.85 1.66
N LEU A 42 -4.18 -3.75 0.74
CA LEU A 42 -3.59 -3.86 -0.58
C LEU A 42 -4.65 -3.49 -1.62
N LEU A 43 -4.27 -2.75 -2.66
CA LEU A 43 -5.10 -2.51 -3.84
C LEU A 43 -4.76 -3.55 -4.91
N TRP A 44 -5.72 -4.40 -5.21
CA TRP A 44 -5.63 -5.39 -6.27
C TRP A 44 -6.37 -4.89 -7.51
N ASP A 45 -5.69 -4.90 -8.64
CA ASP A 45 -6.24 -4.53 -9.93
C ASP A 45 -6.80 -5.78 -10.63
N GLY A 46 -8.12 -5.80 -10.86
CA GLY A 46 -8.80 -6.91 -11.51
C GLY A 46 -8.44 -7.09 -12.98
N ALA A 47 -8.05 -6.03 -13.69
CA ALA A 47 -7.64 -6.13 -15.08
C ALA A 47 -6.30 -6.87 -15.20
N SER A 48 -5.31 -6.48 -14.39
CA SER A 48 -3.98 -7.11 -14.38
C SER A 48 -3.86 -8.33 -13.46
N GLN A 49 -4.89 -8.61 -12.66
CA GLN A 49 -4.92 -9.67 -11.64
C GLN A 49 -3.75 -9.59 -10.65
N ARG A 50 -3.29 -8.37 -10.32
CA ARG A 50 -2.09 -8.13 -9.49
C ARG A 50 -2.33 -7.06 -8.45
N VAL A 51 -1.56 -7.13 -7.36
CA VAL A 51 -1.45 -6.00 -6.43
C VAL A 51 -0.77 -4.84 -7.16
N ARG A 52 -1.41 -3.67 -7.13
CA ARG A 52 -0.96 -2.44 -7.77
C ARG A 52 -0.28 -1.51 -6.76
N ASP A 53 -0.93 -1.31 -5.61
CA ASP A 53 -0.48 -0.40 -4.56
C ASP A 53 -0.76 -0.99 -3.16
N LEU A 54 -0.08 -0.46 -2.16
CA LEU A 54 -0.42 -0.64 -0.75
C LEU A 54 -1.15 0.61 -0.24
N LEU A 55 -2.09 0.45 0.67
CA LEU A 55 -2.67 1.57 1.40
C LEU A 55 -1.91 1.81 2.71
N LEU A 56 -1.50 3.06 2.93
CA LEU A 56 -0.87 3.52 4.15
C LEU A 56 -1.91 4.17 5.06
N CYS A 57 -2.02 3.67 6.30
CA CYS A 57 -2.53 4.46 7.42
C CYS A 57 -1.34 5.22 8.03
N GLN A 58 -1.25 6.52 7.73
CA GLN A 58 -0.11 7.36 8.12
C GLN A 58 -0.14 7.69 9.62
N LEU A 59 1.04 7.83 10.24
CA LEU A 59 1.22 8.39 11.58
C LEU A 59 1.65 9.87 11.53
N PRO A 60 1.12 10.75 12.40
CA PRO A 60 0.00 10.48 13.32
C PRO A 60 -1.27 10.12 12.52
N THR A 61 -2.13 9.29 13.11
CA THR A 61 -3.33 8.78 12.42
C THR A 61 -4.17 9.93 11.89
N THR A 62 -4.38 9.95 10.58
CA THR A 62 -5.30 10.89 9.90
C THR A 62 -6.45 10.11 9.27
N ALA A 63 -7.49 10.82 8.85
CA ALA A 63 -8.58 10.24 8.06
C ALA A 63 -8.19 9.95 6.60
N VAL A 64 -6.95 10.25 6.19
CA VAL A 64 -6.48 10.12 4.81
C VAL A 64 -5.56 8.90 4.70
N TYR A 65 -6.00 7.92 3.92
CA TYR A 65 -5.12 6.85 3.46
C TYR A 65 -4.32 7.33 2.26
N ARG A 66 -3.08 6.86 2.12
CA ARG A 66 -2.24 7.16 0.95
C ARG A 66 -1.90 5.90 0.19
N GLN A 67 -1.80 6.00 -1.12
CA GLN A 67 -1.39 4.92 -1.99
C GLN A 67 0.14 4.90 -2.05
N ILE A 68 0.73 3.77 -1.66
CA ILE A 68 2.16 3.47 -1.83
C ILE A 68 2.29 2.62 -3.09
N PRO A 69 2.84 3.16 -4.18
CA PRO A 69 3.16 2.37 -5.36
C PRO A 69 4.17 1.28 -5.00
N LEU A 70 4.04 0.08 -5.57
CA LEU A 70 5.00 -1.00 -5.30
C LEU A 70 6.44 -0.63 -5.69
N ALA A 71 6.63 0.28 -6.65
CA ALA A 71 7.95 0.81 -7.02
C ALA A 71 8.65 1.60 -5.89
N VAL A 72 7.89 2.08 -4.91
CA VAL A 72 8.40 2.79 -3.73
C VAL A 72 8.73 1.82 -2.58
N VAL A 73 8.37 0.53 -2.71
CA VAL A 73 8.70 -0.49 -1.72
C VAL A 73 10.09 -1.06 -2.01
N ALA A 74 11.02 -0.86 -1.07
CA ALA A 74 12.38 -1.38 -1.16
C ALA A 74 12.44 -2.88 -0.87
N ARG A 75 11.74 -3.32 0.18
CA ARG A 75 11.66 -4.71 0.61
C ARG A 75 10.52 -4.92 1.60
N VAL A 76 10.15 -6.18 1.80
CA VAL A 76 9.21 -6.64 2.82
C VAL A 76 9.95 -7.64 3.71
N GLU A 77 9.82 -7.48 5.01
CA GLU A 77 10.28 -8.43 6.03
C GLU A 77 9.07 -8.94 6.81
N GLU A 78 9.27 -9.88 7.73
CA GLU A 78 8.18 -10.61 8.42
C GLU A 78 7.07 -9.73 9.01
N THR A 79 7.39 -8.51 9.47
CA THR A 79 6.44 -7.61 10.14
C THR A 79 6.41 -6.18 9.58
N ALA A 80 7.20 -5.90 8.54
CA ALA A 80 7.42 -4.54 8.08
C ALA A 80 7.62 -4.42 6.56
N VAL A 81 7.12 -3.32 6.02
CA VAL A 81 7.35 -2.85 4.65
C VAL A 81 8.33 -1.67 4.73
N TYR A 82 9.44 -1.77 4.01
CA TYR A 82 10.46 -0.72 3.96
C TYR A 82 10.33 0.04 2.64
N LEU A 83 10.34 1.36 2.70
CA LEU A 83 10.23 2.24 1.54
C LEU A 83 11.60 2.72 1.04
N THR A 84 11.67 3.04 -0.24
CA THR A 84 12.84 3.69 -0.86
C THR A 84 12.88 5.21 -0.64
N ILE A 85 11.79 5.82 -0.17
CA ILE A 85 11.66 7.27 0.04
C ILE A 85 11.77 7.66 1.52
N PRO A 86 12.24 8.87 1.86
CA PRO A 86 12.26 9.39 3.24
C PRO A 86 10.85 9.77 3.72
N ALA A 87 10.67 9.91 5.02
CA ALA A 87 9.36 10.25 5.60
C ALA A 87 8.80 11.59 5.10
N ALA A 88 9.69 12.55 4.79
CA ALA A 88 9.36 13.87 4.30
C ALA A 88 8.63 13.88 2.95
N ASP A 89 8.78 12.82 2.15
CA ASP A 89 8.18 12.71 0.81
C ASP A 89 6.80 12.04 0.83
N LEU A 90 6.39 11.43 1.95
CA LEU A 90 5.08 10.78 2.07
C LEU A 90 3.87 11.68 1.77
N PRO A 91 3.85 12.97 2.16
CA PRO A 91 2.74 13.86 1.81
C PRO A 91 2.52 14.01 0.30
N GLN A 92 3.52 13.69 -0.53
CA GLN A 92 3.45 13.74 -1.99
C GLN A 92 2.79 12.50 -2.60
N LEU A 93 2.66 11.40 -1.84
CA LEU A 93 1.92 10.22 -2.30
C LEU A 93 0.44 10.54 -2.48
N LEU A 94 -0.18 9.93 -3.49
CA LEU A 94 -1.59 10.17 -3.79
C LEU A 94 -2.48 9.76 -2.62
N PRO A 95 -3.47 10.60 -2.23
CA PRO A 95 -4.51 10.16 -1.33
C PRO A 95 -5.31 9.01 -1.99
N TYR A 96 -5.80 8.09 -1.17
CA TYR A 96 -6.74 7.08 -1.60
C TYR A 96 -8.16 7.62 -1.44
N GLU A 97 -8.84 7.77 -2.57
CA GLU A 97 -10.27 8.03 -2.62
C GLU A 97 -10.96 6.71 -3.00
N PRO A 98 -11.83 6.17 -2.13
CA PRO A 98 -12.68 5.05 -2.53
C PRO A 98 -13.58 5.56 -3.65
N THR A 99 -13.38 5.10 -4.88
CA THR A 99 -14.40 5.24 -5.91
C THR A 99 -15.60 4.42 -5.45
N ASP A 100 -16.64 5.11 -5.00
CA ASP A 100 -17.90 4.52 -4.56
C ASP A 100 -18.42 3.56 -5.64
N PRO A 101 -18.78 2.30 -5.33
CA PRO A 101 -19.54 1.49 -6.25
C PRO A 101 -20.96 2.08 -6.30
N THR A 102 -21.22 2.95 -7.29
CA THR A 102 -22.59 3.38 -7.60
C THR A 102 -23.39 2.26 -8.23
#